data_AF-A0AAD5BRN3-F1
#
_entry.id   AF-A0AAD5BRN3-F1
#
_cell.length_a   1.000
_cell.length_b   1.000
_cell.length_c   1.000
_cell.angle_alpha   90.00
_cell.angle_beta   90.00
_cell.angle_gamma   90.00
#
_symmetry.space_group_name_H-M   'P 1'
#
loop_
_entity.id
_entity.type
_entity.pdbx_description
1 polymer ?
#
loop_
_entity_poly.entity_id
_entity_poly.type
_entity_poly.pdbx_seq_one_letter_code
_entity_poly.pdbx_strand_id
1 'polypeptide(L)'
;IKKRLCNHDYNVTPSCGLISAVDIYHRNKLIFTKTKETETKSSWFQCSPFRIDLLDPKDVVPTEIPHPKEDSMCTALIDDITLSWILIDQASKRVVNLSSHRPVSVQRHWLTSDVQIRFASVVAGGNQATTLVQCGIVMNCGRSDGGEMQIRELSMKVEDMDGKHLNGKDSLVILQRTMEGKRGNGLRREKEARNRYRKFEEMKRARRERKLRILISKMNVKT
;
A
#
# COMPACT_ATOMS: atom_id res chain seq x y z
N ILE A 1 7.01 18.83 53.12
CA ILE A 1 7.52 19.48 51.89
C ILE A 1 6.70 18.93 50.73
N LYS A 2 5.52 19.52 50.47
CA LYS A 2 5.20 20.47 49.38
C LYS A 2 5.60 19.96 47.98
N LYS A 3 4.55 19.67 47.21
CA LYS A 3 4.48 19.50 45.75
C LYS A 3 5.42 20.48 45.03
N ARG A 4 6.16 19.99 44.03
CA ARG A 4 6.51 20.81 42.86
C ARG A 4 5.68 20.30 41.68
N LEU A 5 4.77 21.16 41.27
CA LEU A 5 3.97 21.03 40.07
C LEU A 5 4.89 21.09 38.85
N CYS A 6 4.80 20.09 37.98
CA CYS A 6 5.09 20.31 36.57
C CYS A 6 3.82 20.89 35.94
N ASN A 7 3.65 22.21 36.04
CA ASN A 7 2.69 22.94 35.23
C ASN A 7 3.37 23.33 33.90
N HIS A 8 3.14 22.52 32.88
CA HIS A 8 2.88 23.03 31.54
C HIS A 8 1.87 22.08 30.90
N ASP A 9 0.62 22.53 30.92
CA ASP A 9 -0.53 21.87 30.32
C ASP A 9 -0.34 21.74 28.81
N TYR A 10 0.12 20.58 28.38
CA TYR A 10 -0.39 19.96 27.16
C TYR A 10 -0.93 18.61 27.58
N ASN A 11 -2.25 18.50 27.67
CA ASN A 11 -2.93 17.21 27.65
C ASN A 11 -2.61 16.55 26.30
N VAL A 12 -1.44 15.92 26.17
CA VAL A 12 -1.15 15.00 25.07
C VAL A 12 -1.96 13.75 25.36
N THR A 13 -3.25 13.82 25.06
CA THR A 13 -4.02 12.61 24.76
C THR A 13 -3.17 11.78 23.80
N PRO A 14 -2.99 10.47 24.02
CA PRO A 14 -2.26 9.63 23.09
C PRO A 14 -2.84 9.89 21.71
N SER A 15 -2.02 10.44 20.81
CA SER A 15 -2.47 10.75 19.46
C SER A 15 -2.97 9.43 18.86
N CYS A 16 -4.25 9.42 18.50
CA CYS A 16 -4.89 8.24 17.96
C CYS A 16 -4.90 8.41 16.45
N GLY A 17 -3.85 7.88 15.84
CA GLY A 17 -3.60 8.03 14.42
C GLY A 17 -2.50 7.09 13.96
N LEU A 18 -2.38 7.00 12.64
CA LEU A 18 -1.28 6.33 11.98
C LEU A 18 -0.30 7.38 11.47
N ILE A 19 1.00 7.09 11.56
CA ILE A 19 2.03 7.83 10.83
C ILE A 19 2.53 6.95 9.70
N SER A 20 2.51 7.47 8.48
CA SER A 20 3.20 6.88 7.34
C SER A 20 4.52 7.60 7.13
N ALA A 21 5.65 6.88 7.18
CA ALA A 21 6.96 7.36 6.77
C ALA A 21 7.37 6.60 5.51
N VAL A 22 7.61 7.34 4.42
CA VAL A 22 7.78 6.75 3.09
C VAL A 22 9.01 7.30 2.41
N ASP A 23 9.84 6.38 1.93
CA ASP A 23 11.03 6.68 1.12
C ASP A 23 10.98 5.89 -0.19
N ILE A 24 11.36 6.54 -1.28
CA ILE A 24 11.46 5.95 -2.61
C ILE A 24 12.86 6.22 -3.15
N TYR A 25 13.50 5.17 -3.63
CA TYR A 25 14.82 5.22 -4.23
C TYR A 25 14.76 4.74 -5.67
N HIS A 26 15.57 5.37 -6.51
CA HIS A 26 15.90 4.89 -7.85
C HIS A 26 17.41 4.65 -7.94
N ARG A 27 17.82 3.42 -8.21
CA ARG A 27 19.24 2.99 -8.23
C ARG A 27 20.02 3.47 -6.99
N ASN A 28 19.41 3.26 -5.82
CA ASN A 28 19.93 3.67 -4.51
C ASN A 28 20.06 5.19 -4.28
N LYS A 29 19.59 6.05 -5.20
CA LYS A 29 19.45 7.50 -4.98
C LYS A 29 18.03 7.80 -4.48
N LEU A 30 17.91 8.51 -3.36
CA LEU A 30 16.61 8.95 -2.82
C LEU A 30 15.96 9.93 -3.80
N ILE A 31 14.73 9.64 -4.23
CA ILE A 31 13.97 10.49 -5.16
C ILE A 31 12.71 11.09 -4.52
N PHE A 32 12.23 10.51 -3.42
CA PHE A 32 11.07 11.03 -2.69
C PHE A 32 11.13 10.56 -1.23
N THR A 33 10.83 11.47 -0.32
CA THR A 33 10.56 11.14 1.08
C THR A 33 9.40 11.98 1.60
N LYS A 34 8.49 11.37 2.37
CA LYS A 34 7.37 12.08 3.01
C LYS A 34 6.92 11.37 4.26
N THR A 35 6.53 12.16 5.26
CA THR A 35 5.81 11.69 6.44
C THR A 35 4.40 12.26 6.42
N LYS A 36 3.40 11.44 6.75
CA LYS A 36 1.99 11.84 6.82
C LYS A 36 1.34 11.25 8.07
N GLU A 37 0.68 12.11 8.84
CA GLU A 37 -0.24 11.68 9.89
C GLU A 37 -1.64 11.44 9.30
N THR A 38 -2.28 10.36 9.75
CA THR A 38 -3.63 9.97 9.36
C THR A 38 -4.45 9.78 10.62
N GLU A 39 -5.46 10.63 10.79
CA GLU A 39 -6.46 10.51 11.85
C GLU A 39 -7.32 9.26 11.65
N THR A 40 -7.62 8.54 12.74
CA THR A 40 -8.28 7.22 12.65
C THR A 40 -9.61 7.11 13.37
N LYS A 41 -10.07 8.12 14.12
CA LYS A 41 -11.27 8.03 14.96
C LYS A 41 -12.53 8.50 14.25
N SER A 42 -12.43 9.35 13.24
CA SER A 42 -13.58 9.93 12.56
C SER A 42 -14.44 8.85 11.92
N SER A 43 -15.76 9.06 11.95
CA SER A 43 -16.72 8.19 11.24
C SER A 43 -16.41 8.11 9.75
N TRP A 44 -15.89 9.21 9.17
CA TRP A 44 -15.46 9.23 7.77
C TRP A 44 -14.34 8.22 7.52
N PHE A 45 -13.28 8.21 8.34
CA PHE A 45 -12.22 7.22 8.22
C PHE A 45 -12.76 5.80 8.44
N GLN A 46 -13.53 5.59 9.51
CA GLN A 46 -14.00 4.26 9.91
C GLN A 46 -14.90 3.60 8.86
N CYS A 47 -15.72 4.39 8.16
CA CYS A 47 -16.72 3.90 7.20
C CYS A 47 -16.26 3.97 5.73
N SER A 48 -15.36 4.88 5.38
CA SER A 48 -14.86 5.01 4.00
C SER A 48 -13.85 3.92 3.66
N PRO A 49 -13.68 3.57 2.37
CA PRO A 49 -12.57 2.73 1.92
C PRO A 49 -11.23 3.25 2.45
N PHE A 50 -10.46 2.38 3.10
CA PHE A 50 -9.15 2.72 3.64
C PHE A 50 -8.22 3.14 2.51
N ARG A 51 -7.73 4.36 2.62
CA ARG A 51 -6.81 4.96 1.67
C ARG A 51 -5.92 5.98 2.38
N ILE A 52 -4.61 5.90 2.14
CA ILE A 52 -3.66 6.94 2.53
C ILE A 52 -3.02 7.48 1.27
N ASP A 53 -3.35 8.72 0.92
CA ASP A 53 -2.73 9.47 -0.17
C ASP A 53 -1.56 10.31 0.35
N LEU A 54 -0.39 10.21 -0.27
CA LEU A 54 0.77 11.05 0.09
C LEU A 54 0.89 12.30 -0.77
N LEU A 55 0.25 12.34 -1.93
CA LEU A 55 0.24 13.50 -2.82
C LEU A 55 -1.19 14.00 -2.95
N ASP A 56 -1.35 15.32 -2.92
CA ASP A 56 -2.62 15.91 -3.31
C ASP A 56 -2.81 15.77 -4.83
N PRO A 57 -4.05 15.75 -5.36
CA PRO A 57 -4.29 15.51 -6.80
C PRO A 57 -3.61 16.51 -7.74
N LYS A 58 -3.18 17.66 -7.24
CA LYS A 58 -2.46 18.71 -7.98
C LYS A 58 -0.95 18.65 -7.79
N ASP A 59 -0.48 17.88 -6.82
CA ASP A 59 0.94 17.74 -6.53
C ASP A 59 1.60 16.87 -7.58
N VAL A 60 2.80 17.27 -7.98
CA VAL A 60 3.64 16.51 -8.88
C VAL A 60 5.06 16.53 -8.34
N VAL A 61 5.69 15.35 -8.29
CA VAL A 61 7.09 15.22 -7.87
C VAL A 61 7.94 14.94 -9.10
N PRO A 62 8.79 15.88 -9.55
CA PRO A 62 9.70 15.64 -10.66
C PRO A 62 10.75 14.60 -10.29
N THR A 63 11.17 13.80 -11.27
CA THR A 63 12.29 12.86 -11.12
C THR A 63 13.27 13.02 -12.28
N GLU A 64 14.52 12.58 -12.09
CA GLU A 64 15.52 12.52 -13.17
C GLU A 64 15.39 11.24 -14.01
N ILE A 65 14.36 10.43 -13.78
CA ILE A 65 14.18 9.13 -14.44
C ILE A 65 13.57 9.39 -15.82
N PRO A 66 14.15 8.89 -16.92
CA PRO A 66 13.52 9.00 -18.24
C PRO A 66 12.16 8.30 -18.25
N HIS A 67 11.15 8.94 -18.83
CA HIS A 67 9.84 8.30 -18.99
C HIS A 67 9.96 7.11 -19.97
N PRO A 68 9.51 5.90 -19.59
CA PRO A 68 9.54 4.74 -20.48
C PRO A 68 8.82 5.00 -21.81
N LYS A 69 9.50 4.69 -22.92
CA LYS A 69 8.93 4.81 -24.28
C LYS A 69 8.32 3.51 -24.79
N GLU A 70 8.70 2.39 -24.17
CA GLU A 70 8.35 1.02 -24.54
C GLU A 70 8.21 0.15 -23.27
N ASP A 71 7.56 -1.00 -23.40
CA ASP A 71 7.23 -1.88 -22.28
C ASP A 71 8.47 -2.60 -21.70
N SER A 72 9.50 -2.84 -22.51
CA SER A 72 10.81 -3.32 -22.06
C SER A 72 11.45 -2.37 -21.04
N MET A 73 11.39 -1.06 -21.28
CA MET A 73 11.89 -0.06 -20.32
C MET A 73 11.09 -0.04 -19.02
N CYS A 74 9.79 -0.35 -19.06
CA CYS A 74 8.97 -0.48 -17.85
C CYS A 74 9.43 -1.65 -16.97
N THR A 75 9.94 -2.72 -17.58
CA THR A 75 10.43 -3.90 -16.85
C THR A 75 11.69 -3.57 -16.05
N ALA A 76 12.58 -2.72 -16.58
CA ALA A 76 13.79 -2.29 -15.87
C ALA A 76 13.47 -1.55 -14.55
N LEU A 77 12.33 -0.84 -14.48
CA LEU A 77 11.91 -0.14 -13.25
C LEU A 77 11.65 -1.07 -12.06
N ILE A 78 11.39 -2.35 -12.30
CA ILE A 78 11.24 -3.36 -11.23
C ILE A 78 12.55 -3.51 -10.45
N ASP A 79 13.68 -3.44 -11.14
CA ASP A 79 15.01 -3.63 -10.55
C ASP A 79 15.70 -2.30 -10.19
N ASP A 80 15.21 -1.18 -10.71
CA ASP A 80 15.77 0.13 -10.43
C ASP A 80 15.06 0.87 -9.29
N ILE A 81 13.77 0.62 -9.04
CA ILE A 81 13.01 1.34 -8.00
C ILE A 81 12.84 0.49 -6.74
N THR A 82 13.04 1.10 -5.58
CA THR A 82 12.67 0.53 -4.28
C THR A 82 11.84 1.50 -3.46
N LEU A 83 10.98 0.97 -2.60
CA LEU A 83 10.09 1.74 -1.74
C LEU A 83 10.04 1.13 -0.34
N SER A 84 10.12 1.99 0.68
CA SER A 84 9.81 1.64 2.08
C SER A 84 8.57 2.40 2.51
N TRP A 85 7.50 1.70 2.90
CA TRP A 85 6.32 2.33 3.51
C TRP A 85 6.19 1.82 4.94
N ILE A 86 6.66 2.62 5.87
CA ILE A 86 6.64 2.31 7.29
C ILE A 86 5.38 2.92 7.88
N LEU A 87 4.51 2.07 8.40
CA LEU A 87 3.30 2.48 9.09
C LEU A 87 3.51 2.32 10.60
N ILE A 88 3.33 3.41 11.35
CA ILE A 88 3.46 3.47 12.80
C ILE A 88 2.07 3.71 13.38
N ASP A 89 1.64 2.84 14.29
CA ASP A 89 0.46 3.09 15.11
C ASP A 89 0.87 3.86 16.37
N GLN A 90 0.40 5.10 16.48
CA GLN A 90 0.73 5.98 17.59
C GLN A 90 0.14 5.48 18.91
N ALA A 91 -0.94 4.69 18.89
CA ALA A 91 -1.57 4.15 20.09
C ALA A 91 -0.79 2.94 20.64
N SER A 92 -0.53 1.94 19.82
CA SER A 92 0.21 0.74 20.24
C SER A 92 1.73 0.92 20.27
N LYS A 93 2.26 2.04 19.73
CA LYS A 93 3.70 2.29 19.53
C LYS A 93 4.37 1.20 18.71
N ARG A 94 3.61 0.53 17.84
CA ARG A 94 4.10 -0.52 16.95
C ARG A 94 4.26 0.00 15.54
N VAL A 95 5.07 -0.72 14.78
CA VAL A 95 5.43 -0.35 13.42
C VAL A 95 5.50 -1.58 12.53
N VAL A 96 5.10 -1.42 11.28
CA VAL A 96 5.22 -2.44 10.23
C VAL A 96 5.63 -1.78 8.92
N ASN A 97 6.46 -2.47 8.14
CA ASN A 97 6.73 -2.06 6.77
C ASN A 97 5.80 -2.82 5.82
N LEU A 98 4.97 -2.10 5.07
CA LEU A 98 3.91 -2.66 4.24
C LEU A 98 4.29 -2.78 2.76
N SER A 99 5.50 -2.37 2.37
CA SER A 99 5.96 -2.50 0.99
C SER A 99 6.65 -3.85 0.72
N SER A 100 6.66 -4.28 -0.54
CA SER A 100 7.45 -5.43 -1.01
C SER A 100 8.95 -5.12 -1.18
N HIS A 101 9.40 -3.92 -0.78
CA HIS A 101 10.70 -3.33 -1.10
C HIS A 101 10.87 -3.01 -2.59
N ARG A 102 10.71 -3.99 -3.49
CA ARG A 102 10.68 -3.80 -4.95
C ARG A 102 9.26 -3.85 -5.51
N PRO A 103 9.01 -3.27 -6.70
CA PRO A 103 7.73 -3.43 -7.38
C PRO A 103 7.37 -4.91 -7.57
N VAL A 104 6.08 -5.21 -7.41
CA VAL A 104 5.49 -6.50 -7.79
C VAL A 104 4.91 -6.47 -9.20
N SER A 105 4.60 -5.28 -9.72
CA SER A 105 4.21 -5.06 -11.11
C SER A 105 4.51 -3.62 -11.54
N VAL A 106 4.90 -3.45 -12.79
CA VAL A 106 4.97 -2.16 -13.48
C VAL A 106 4.13 -2.28 -14.75
N GLN A 107 3.21 -1.36 -14.96
CA GLN A 107 2.29 -1.38 -16.10
C GLN A 107 2.20 0.01 -16.71
N ARG A 108 2.32 0.09 -18.03
CA ARG A 108 2.06 1.31 -18.77
C ARG A 108 0.60 1.35 -19.20
N HIS A 109 -0.08 2.45 -18.90
CA HIS A 109 -1.44 2.68 -19.34
C HIS A 109 -1.46 2.97 -20.84
N TRP A 110 -2.25 2.20 -21.60
CA TRP A 110 -2.24 2.23 -23.06
C TRP A 110 -2.67 3.58 -23.65
N LEU A 111 -3.59 4.29 -22.98
CA LEU A 111 -4.14 5.56 -23.49
C LEU A 111 -3.29 6.77 -23.06
N THR A 112 -2.97 6.87 -21.76
CA THR A 112 -2.27 8.05 -21.20
C THR A 112 -0.76 7.90 -21.25
N SER A 113 -0.24 6.71 -21.54
CA SER A 113 1.16 6.34 -21.35
C SER A 113 1.67 6.42 -19.91
N ASP A 114 0.83 6.75 -18.92
CA ASP A 114 1.25 6.80 -17.53
C ASP A 114 1.75 5.43 -17.07
N VAL A 115 2.80 5.44 -16.25
CA VAL A 115 3.39 4.24 -15.68
C VAL A 115 2.86 4.04 -14.27
N GLN A 116 2.14 2.95 -14.05
CA GLN A 116 1.70 2.50 -12.75
C GLN A 116 2.71 1.51 -12.17
N ILE A 117 3.28 1.85 -11.02
CA ILE A 117 4.22 1.03 -10.26
C ILE A 117 3.52 0.56 -9.00
N ARG A 118 3.47 -0.75 -8.79
CA ARG A 118 2.76 -1.37 -7.65
C ARG A 118 3.74 -2.06 -6.72
N PHE A 119 3.58 -1.80 -5.44
CA PHE A 119 4.18 -2.57 -4.35
C PHE A 119 3.06 -3.22 -3.55
N ALA A 120 3.33 -4.37 -2.94
CA ALA A 120 2.31 -5.05 -2.16
C ALA A 120 2.88 -5.90 -1.04
N SER A 121 2.18 -5.92 0.08
CA SER A 121 2.32 -6.94 1.11
C SER A 121 1.01 -7.71 1.25
N VAL A 122 1.11 -9.01 1.49
CA VAL A 122 -0.05 -9.88 1.72
C VAL A 122 -0.01 -10.36 3.17
N VAL A 123 -1.09 -10.10 3.88
CA VAL A 123 -1.24 -10.37 5.32
C VAL A 123 -2.53 -11.15 5.58
N ALA A 124 -2.64 -11.73 6.77
CA ALA A 124 -3.86 -12.41 7.19
C ALA A 124 -4.97 -11.38 7.45
N GLY A 125 -6.13 -11.55 6.81
CA GLY A 125 -7.27 -10.66 6.91
C GLY A 125 -8.19 -10.91 8.11
N GLY A 126 -7.88 -11.91 8.95
CA GLY A 126 -8.72 -12.25 10.09
C GLY A 126 -8.27 -13.52 10.79
N ASN A 127 -9.16 -14.06 11.63
CA ASN A 127 -8.87 -15.28 12.42
C ASN A 127 -8.92 -16.56 11.57
N GLN A 128 -9.52 -16.51 10.38
CA GLN A 128 -9.51 -17.63 9.45
C GLN A 128 -8.19 -17.65 8.68
N ALA A 129 -7.44 -18.74 8.78
CA ALA A 129 -6.11 -18.90 8.16
C ALA A 129 -6.10 -18.72 6.63
N THR A 130 -7.27 -18.81 5.98
CA THR A 130 -7.43 -18.69 4.52
C THR A 130 -7.82 -17.28 4.06
N THR A 131 -8.21 -16.40 4.98
CA THR A 131 -8.56 -15.02 4.63
C THR A 131 -7.29 -14.21 4.48
N LEU A 132 -7.00 -13.77 3.26
CA LEU A 132 -5.86 -12.93 2.94
C LEU A 132 -6.34 -11.57 2.47
N VAL A 133 -5.56 -10.55 2.80
CA VAL A 133 -5.72 -9.20 2.26
C VAL A 133 -4.39 -8.68 1.75
N GLN A 134 -4.48 -7.79 0.79
CA GLN A 134 -3.34 -7.10 0.23
C GLN A 134 -3.31 -5.65 0.74
N CYS A 135 -2.19 -5.25 1.32
CA CYS A 135 -1.81 -3.85 1.47
C CYS A 135 -1.12 -3.42 0.16
N GLY A 136 -1.88 -2.80 -0.74
CA GLY A 136 -1.40 -2.38 -2.06
C GLY A 136 -0.96 -0.92 -2.03
N ILE A 137 0.27 -0.66 -2.45
CA ILE A 137 0.81 0.68 -2.65
C ILE A 137 0.90 0.90 -4.15
N VAL A 138 0.32 2.01 -4.63
CA VAL A 138 0.26 2.37 -6.04
C VAL A 138 0.94 3.72 -6.20
N MET A 139 1.92 3.76 -7.10
CA MET A 139 2.58 4.97 -7.54
C MET A 139 2.24 5.16 -9.03
N ASN A 140 1.52 6.23 -9.37
CA ASN A 140 1.26 6.58 -10.76
C ASN A 140 2.21 7.68 -11.18
N CYS A 141 2.90 7.44 -12.29
CA CYS A 141 3.90 8.32 -12.84
C CYS A 141 3.50 8.74 -14.25
N GLY A 142 3.44 10.04 -14.50
CA GLY A 142 3.23 10.57 -15.85
C GLY A 142 4.51 11.11 -16.46
N ARG A 143 4.40 11.61 -17.69
CA ARG A 143 5.49 12.26 -18.41
C ARG A 143 5.48 13.78 -18.17
N SER A 144 6.68 14.37 -18.01
CA SER A 144 6.92 15.81 -18.03
C SER A 144 7.04 16.33 -19.47
N ASP A 145 7.03 17.65 -19.63
CA ASP A 145 7.35 18.29 -20.92
C ASP A 145 8.79 18.01 -21.37
N GLY A 146 9.73 17.86 -20.43
CA GLY A 146 11.12 17.48 -20.69
C GLY A 146 11.33 16.00 -21.05
N GLY A 147 10.29 15.17 -20.90
CA GLY A 147 10.33 13.74 -21.17
C GLY A 147 10.80 12.87 -20.00
N GLU A 148 11.05 13.46 -18.84
CA GLU A 148 11.25 12.75 -17.59
C GLU A 148 9.94 12.23 -17.00
N MET A 149 10.06 11.26 -16.11
CA MET A 149 8.98 10.70 -15.33
C MET A 149 8.69 11.60 -14.13
N GLN A 150 7.42 11.81 -13.80
CA GLN A 150 6.99 12.57 -12.63
C GLN A 150 5.95 11.78 -11.84
N ILE A 151 6.09 11.74 -10.52
CA ILE A 151 5.14 11.06 -9.64
C ILE A 151 3.91 11.97 -9.47
N ARG A 152 2.73 11.47 -9.85
CA ARG A 152 1.44 12.19 -9.78
C ARG A 152 0.52 11.65 -8.69
N GLU A 153 0.67 10.37 -8.36
CA GLU A 153 -0.08 9.75 -7.28
C GLU A 153 0.84 8.81 -6.51
N LEU A 154 0.71 8.81 -5.19
CA LEU A 154 1.29 7.81 -4.33
C LEU A 154 0.29 7.48 -3.22
N SER A 155 -0.31 6.30 -3.30
CA SER A 155 -1.40 5.91 -2.40
C SER A 155 -1.24 4.48 -1.87
N MET A 156 -1.74 4.24 -0.65
CA MET A 156 -1.85 2.90 -0.06
C MET A 156 -3.31 2.55 0.21
N LYS A 157 -3.71 1.32 -0.14
CA LYS A 157 -5.06 0.77 0.06
C LYS A 157 -5.00 -0.63 0.64
N VAL A 158 -6.09 -1.08 1.26
CA VAL A 158 -6.25 -2.46 1.73
C VAL A 158 -7.39 -3.11 0.96
N GLU A 159 -7.12 -4.27 0.36
CA GLU A 159 -8.04 -4.97 -0.54
C GLU A 159 -8.14 -6.46 -0.18
N ASP A 160 -9.35 -7.02 -0.24
CA ASP A 160 -9.58 -8.45 -0.03
C ASP A 160 -9.38 -9.29 -1.29
N MET A 161 -9.56 -10.62 -1.16
CA MET A 161 -9.48 -11.56 -2.30
C MET A 161 -10.57 -11.39 -3.36
N ASP A 162 -11.58 -10.56 -3.12
CA ASP A 162 -12.64 -10.25 -4.07
C ASP A 162 -12.41 -8.91 -4.78
N GLY A 163 -11.31 -8.22 -4.48
CA GLY A 163 -11.00 -6.91 -5.05
C GLY A 163 -11.72 -5.77 -4.33
N LYS A 164 -12.41 -6.04 -3.21
CA LYS A 164 -13.12 -5.02 -2.45
C LYS A 164 -12.13 -4.28 -1.56
N HIS A 165 -12.14 -2.95 -1.63
CA HIS A 165 -11.43 -2.12 -0.67
C HIS A 165 -12.11 -2.20 0.70
N LEU A 166 -11.33 -2.55 1.72
CA LEU A 166 -11.80 -2.56 3.10
C LEU A 166 -11.95 -1.14 3.62
N ASN A 167 -12.90 -0.92 4.52
CA ASN A 167 -13.05 0.38 5.18
C ASN A 167 -11.92 0.63 6.19
N GLY A 168 -11.85 1.83 6.77
CA GLY A 168 -10.84 2.16 7.77
C GLY A 168 -10.89 1.27 9.02
N LYS A 169 -12.10 0.97 9.52
CA LYS A 169 -12.29 0.13 10.71
C LYS A 169 -11.69 -1.27 10.55
N ASP A 170 -12.10 -1.96 9.50
CA ASP A 170 -11.69 -3.34 9.21
C ASP A 170 -10.19 -3.39 8.89
N SER A 171 -9.69 -2.37 8.18
CA SER A 171 -8.26 -2.25 7.85
C SER A 171 -7.40 -2.05 9.09
N LEU A 172 -7.82 -1.20 10.04
CA LEU A 172 -7.07 -0.98 11.29
C LEU A 172 -6.90 -2.27 12.09
N VAL A 173 -7.97 -3.06 12.24
CA VAL A 173 -7.91 -4.33 12.97
C VAL A 173 -6.87 -5.27 12.35
N ILE A 174 -6.81 -5.33 11.02
CA ILE A 174 -5.84 -6.16 10.32
C ILE A 174 -4.42 -5.62 10.47
N LEU A 175 -4.23 -4.31 10.32
CA LEU A 175 -2.92 -3.67 10.43
C LEU A 175 -2.34 -3.81 11.84
N GLN A 176 -3.16 -3.65 12.88
CA GLN A 176 -2.75 -3.85 14.28
C GLN A 176 -2.30 -5.31 14.52
N ARG A 177 -3.10 -6.29 14.08
CA ARG A 177 -2.71 -7.71 14.16
C ARG A 177 -1.42 -8.01 13.37
N THR A 178 -1.24 -7.36 12.23
CA THR A 178 -0.03 -7.50 11.42
C THR A 178 1.18 -6.93 12.16
N MET A 179 1.05 -5.76 12.77
CA MET A 179 2.08 -5.17 13.63
C MET A 179 2.38 -6.07 14.83
N GLU A 180 1.37 -6.82 15.33
CA GLU A 180 1.45 -7.79 16.43
C GLU A 180 2.29 -9.04 16.14
N GLY A 181 2.35 -9.45 14.88
CA GLY A 181 3.08 -10.62 14.44
C GLY A 181 4.60 -10.57 14.67
N LYS A 182 5.23 -11.74 14.52
CA LYS A 182 6.70 -11.86 14.59
C LYS A 182 7.36 -11.04 13.49
N ARG A 183 8.34 -10.22 13.86
CA ARG A 183 9.18 -9.50 12.91
C ARG A 183 10.06 -10.50 12.13
N GLY A 184 9.98 -10.46 10.80
CA GLY A 184 10.93 -11.18 9.96
C GLY A 184 12.33 -10.56 10.03
N ASN A 185 13.37 -11.33 9.71
CA ASN A 185 14.76 -10.86 9.70
C ASN A 185 15.12 -9.98 8.48
N GLY A 186 14.15 -9.63 7.62
CA GLY A 186 14.30 -8.76 6.47
C GLY A 186 15.08 -9.36 5.28
N LEU A 187 15.97 -10.32 5.50
CA LEU A 187 16.92 -10.85 4.52
C LEU A 187 16.24 -11.44 3.27
N ARG A 188 15.05 -12.03 3.44
CA ARG A 188 14.29 -12.67 2.35
C ARG A 188 13.02 -11.90 1.99
N ARG A 189 12.84 -10.69 2.51
CA ARG A 189 11.60 -9.92 2.42
C ARG A 189 11.12 -9.77 0.98
N GLU A 190 12.00 -9.43 0.06
CA GLU A 190 11.63 -9.24 -1.35
C GLU A 190 11.09 -10.54 -1.97
N LYS A 191 11.85 -11.63 -1.83
CA LYS A 191 11.48 -12.96 -2.34
C LYS A 191 10.18 -13.46 -1.69
N GLU A 192 10.03 -13.27 -0.38
CA GLU A 192 8.83 -13.66 0.36
C GLU A 192 7.60 -12.84 -0.05
N ALA A 193 7.73 -11.52 -0.15
CA ALA A 193 6.66 -10.63 -0.56
C ALA A 193 6.20 -10.97 -1.99
N ARG A 194 7.15 -11.13 -2.94
CA ARG A 194 6.86 -11.51 -4.33
C ARG A 194 6.16 -12.87 -4.41
N ASN A 195 6.63 -13.86 -3.65
CA ASN A 195 6.00 -15.19 -3.61
C ASN A 195 4.58 -15.14 -3.03
N ARG A 196 4.37 -14.43 -1.92
CA ARG A 196 3.05 -14.28 -1.30
C ARG A 196 2.08 -13.54 -2.22
N TYR A 197 2.56 -12.48 -2.88
CA TYR A 197 1.78 -11.72 -3.86
C TYR A 197 1.37 -12.58 -5.06
N ARG A 198 2.30 -13.33 -5.65
CA ARG A 198 1.98 -14.26 -6.76
C ARG A 198 0.91 -15.28 -6.35
N LYS A 199 1.08 -15.91 -5.18
CA LYS A 199 0.09 -16.87 -4.66
C LYS A 199 -1.27 -16.21 -4.44
N PHE A 200 -1.28 -14.99 -3.89
CA PHE A 200 -2.51 -14.22 -3.69
C PHE A 200 -3.23 -13.95 -5.01
N GLU A 201 -2.52 -13.52 -6.04
CA GLU A 201 -3.09 -13.29 -7.38
C GLU A 201 -3.63 -14.57 -8.04
N GLU A 202 -2.94 -15.70 -7.87
CA GLU A 202 -3.42 -17.02 -8.32
C GLU A 202 -4.74 -17.40 -7.62
N MET A 203 -4.80 -17.25 -6.29
CA MET A 203 -6.02 -17.51 -5.51
C MET A 203 -7.16 -16.58 -5.90
N LYS A 204 -6.87 -15.29 -6.13
CA LYS A 204 -7.84 -14.30 -6.60
C LYS A 204 -8.38 -14.65 -8.00
N ARG A 205 -7.53 -15.15 -8.90
CA ARG A 205 -7.96 -15.65 -10.23
C ARG A 205 -8.84 -16.89 -10.11
N ALA A 206 -8.40 -17.90 -9.37
CA ALA A 206 -9.15 -19.14 -9.16
C ALA A 206 -10.53 -18.89 -8.51
N ARG A 207 -10.59 -17.95 -7.56
CA ARG A 207 -11.84 -17.54 -6.90
C ARG A 207 -12.81 -16.86 -7.88
N ARG A 208 -12.31 -15.97 -8.76
CA ARG A 208 -13.11 -15.33 -9.82
C ARG A 208 -13.66 -16.37 -10.80
N GLU A 209 -12.83 -17.29 -11.28
CA GLU A 209 -13.25 -18.37 -12.18
C GLU A 209 -14.31 -19.27 -11.55
N ARG A 210 -14.14 -19.66 -10.27
CA ARG A 210 -15.14 -20.46 -9.54
C ARG A 210 -16.48 -19.74 -9.42
N LYS A 211 -16.46 -18.43 -9.11
CA LYS A 211 -17.69 -17.62 -9.05
C LYS A 211 -18.39 -17.55 -10.41
N LEU A 212 -17.63 -17.32 -11.48
CA LEU A 212 -18.18 -17.28 -12.85
C LEU A 212 -18.82 -18.62 -13.24
N ARG A 213 -18.16 -19.75 -12.96
CA ARG A 213 -18.72 -21.09 -13.21
C ARG A 213 -20.05 -21.31 -12.48
N ILE A 214 -20.15 -20.90 -11.23
CA ILE A 214 -21.40 -21.00 -10.44
C ILE A 214 -22.50 -20.09 -10.99
N LEU A 215 -22.14 -18.89 -11.47
CA LEU A 215 -23.11 -17.97 -12.09
C LEU A 215 -23.67 -18.57 -13.38
N ILE A 216 -22.80 -19.09 -14.25
CA ILE A 216 -23.19 -19.76 -15.50
C ILE A 216 -24.08 -20.97 -15.20
N SER A 217 -23.71 -21.83 -14.24
CA SER A 217 -24.53 -22.99 -13.89
C SER A 217 -25.92 -22.61 -13.37
N LYS A 218 -26.04 -21.51 -12.61
CA LYS A 218 -27.33 -21.00 -12.13
C LYS A 218 -28.19 -20.41 -13.25
N MET A 219 -27.59 -19.84 -14.29
CA MET A 219 -28.31 -19.34 -15.46
C MET A 219 -28.88 -20.49 -16.29
N ASN A 220 -28.10 -21.56 -16.49
CA ASN A 220 -28.52 -22.73 -17.26
C ASN A 220 -29.61 -23.57 -16.56
N VAL A 221 -29.75 -23.49 -15.23
CA VAL A 221 -30.83 -24.17 -14.47
C VAL A 221 -32.13 -23.36 -14.48
N LYS A 222 -32.07 -22.07 -14.83
CA LYS A 222 -33.23 -21.17 -14.90
C LYS A 222 -33.81 -21.03 -16.32
N THR A 223 -33.21 -21.69 -17.30
CA THR A 223 -33.65 -21.72 -18.70
C THR A 223 -34.20 -23.11 -18.99
#